data_AF-A0A6V7NN17-F1
#
_entry.id   AF-A0A6V7NN17-F1
#
_cell.length_a   1.000
_cell.length_b   1.000
_cell.length_c   1.000
_cell.angle_alpha   90.00
_cell.angle_beta   90.00
_cell.angle_gamma   90.00
#
_symmetry.space_group_name_H-M   'P 1'
#
loop_
_entity.id
_entity.type
_entity.pdbx_description
1 polymer ?
#
loop_
_entity_poly.entity_id
_entity_poly.type
_entity_poly.pdbx_seq_one_letter_code
_entity_poly.pdbx_strand_id
1 'polypeptide(L)'
;MNRVRANSSPELTPSNRLEQHNDSPLEGVAANVKLLYKLVQDHSYPSKGAAAADDSRWQHRVAGILTLLDDIKSRVHQSNLAAPTTTTTAPPPSSAGATLTYAATAADPAEEAQRLRRELAATMAARKSLERMFTSLGKEKEMIAAELARKVQELDDAEEAVGDLRSQNERLLDKVKVCVAEHKAVAKSVGGDAQRHETLLERNTALSEQLLRTLDSYRAMKRKLKEAQEENTRMVYRAAEIGGGVKAGVEGIRRLREKIDCNGESEEIVGITEELDKLESLLLGYGRRSRSASATEREPTG
;
A
#
# COMPACT_ATOMS: atom_id res chain seq x y z
N MET A 1 -0.20 -21.56 -42.19
CA MET A 1 -0.81 -22.90 -42.31
C MET A 1 -0.56 -23.62 -40.99
N ASN A 2 -1.60 -23.71 -40.15
CA ASN A 2 -2.26 -24.96 -39.73
C ASN A 2 -1.26 -26.01 -39.20
N ARG A 3 -1.43 -26.64 -38.03
CA ARG A 3 -2.60 -27.45 -37.70
C ARG A 3 -2.34 -28.17 -36.36
N VAL A 4 -3.19 -28.01 -35.34
CA VAL A 4 -3.59 -29.13 -34.46
C VAL A 4 -5.09 -29.00 -34.16
N ARG A 5 -5.81 -30.06 -34.53
CA ARG A 5 -7.25 -30.33 -34.38
C ARG A 5 -7.60 -30.66 -32.92
N ALA A 6 -8.72 -30.13 -32.40
CA ALA A 6 -10.02 -30.81 -32.21
C ALA A 6 -10.00 -31.88 -31.11
N ASN A 7 -10.86 -31.78 -30.09
CA ASN A 7 -12.23 -32.35 -29.98
C ASN A 7 -12.80 -31.86 -28.63
N SER A 8 -14.06 -31.47 -28.37
CA SER A 8 -15.36 -31.60 -29.03
C SER A 8 -16.35 -30.56 -28.44
N SER A 9 -17.26 -30.02 -29.26
CA SER A 9 -18.57 -29.50 -28.81
C SER A 9 -19.63 -30.61 -28.86
N PRO A 10 -20.83 -30.38 -28.30
CA PRO A 10 -21.89 -29.89 -29.18
C PRO A 10 -22.72 -28.72 -28.60
N GLU A 11 -23.13 -27.86 -29.53
CA GLU A 11 -24.25 -26.92 -29.43
C GLU A 11 -25.56 -27.64 -29.05
N LEU A 12 -26.43 -26.95 -28.29
CA LEU A 12 -27.84 -26.74 -28.62
C LEU A 12 -28.36 -25.47 -27.90
N THR A 13 -28.81 -24.47 -28.66
CA THR A 13 -29.66 -23.34 -28.24
C THR A 13 -31.15 -23.77 -28.17
N PRO A 14 -32.10 -22.86 -27.91
CA PRO A 14 -32.52 -22.26 -26.64
C PRO A 14 -33.89 -22.84 -26.18
N SER A 15 -34.21 -22.86 -24.87
CA SER A 15 -35.54 -23.27 -24.41
C SER A 15 -36.10 -22.28 -23.39
N ASN A 16 -36.87 -21.32 -23.90
CA ASN A 16 -37.96 -20.71 -23.16
C ASN A 16 -39.05 -21.77 -23.01
N ARG A 17 -39.22 -22.31 -21.80
CA ARG A 17 -40.49 -22.86 -21.37
C ARG A 17 -40.79 -22.34 -19.99
N LEU A 18 -41.78 -21.45 -19.94
CA LEU A 18 -42.57 -21.18 -18.75
C LEU A 18 -43.04 -22.51 -18.13
N GLU A 19 -43.32 -22.42 -16.83
CA GLU A 19 -43.95 -23.42 -15.96
C GLU A 19 -42.99 -24.30 -15.16
N GLN A 20 -42.57 -23.79 -14.00
CA GLN A 20 -43.20 -24.24 -12.76
C GLN A 20 -43.00 -23.19 -11.67
N HIS A 21 -44.07 -22.45 -11.45
CA HIS A 21 -44.34 -21.66 -10.25
C HIS A 21 -44.26 -22.63 -9.06
N ASN A 22 -43.11 -22.68 -8.39
CA ASN A 22 -42.98 -23.29 -7.06
C ASN A 22 -42.62 -22.16 -6.13
N ASP A 23 -43.64 -21.54 -5.54
CA ASP A 23 -43.51 -20.56 -4.47
C ASP A 23 -42.98 -21.25 -3.21
N SER A 24 -41.69 -21.57 -3.19
CA SER A 24 -40.98 -21.61 -1.92
C SER A 24 -40.60 -20.16 -1.60
N PRO A 25 -41.18 -19.52 -0.56
CA PRO A 25 -40.87 -18.13 -0.22
C PRO A 25 -39.38 -17.92 0.12
N LEU A 26 -38.64 -19.02 0.33
CA LEU A 26 -37.20 -19.07 0.55
C LEU A 26 -36.32 -19.11 -0.71
N GLU A 27 -36.85 -19.44 -1.90
CA GLU A 27 -36.03 -19.51 -3.13
C GLU A 27 -35.60 -18.11 -3.59
N GLY A 28 -36.51 -17.12 -3.51
CA GLY A 28 -36.18 -15.71 -3.73
C GLY A 28 -35.21 -15.15 -2.68
N VAL A 29 -35.29 -15.63 -1.44
CA VAL A 29 -34.36 -15.24 -0.36
C VAL A 29 -32.94 -15.71 -0.67
N ALA A 30 -32.76 -16.95 -1.13
CA ALA A 30 -31.43 -17.47 -1.47
C ALA A 30 -30.79 -16.72 -2.65
N ALA A 31 -31.56 -16.33 -3.66
CA ALA A 31 -31.08 -15.50 -4.76
C ALA A 31 -30.66 -14.10 -4.30
N ASN A 32 -31.47 -13.47 -3.44
CA ASN A 32 -31.17 -12.16 -2.87
C ASN A 32 -29.94 -12.17 -1.97
N VAL A 33 -29.75 -13.22 -1.15
CA VAL A 33 -28.55 -13.39 -0.32
C VAL A 33 -27.29 -13.53 -1.17
N LYS A 34 -27.35 -14.27 -2.29
CA LYS A 34 -26.22 -14.38 -3.23
C LYS A 34 -25.90 -13.03 -3.89
N LEU A 35 -26.92 -12.27 -4.28
CA LEU A 35 -26.74 -10.94 -4.87
C LEU A 35 -26.14 -9.96 -3.87
N LEU A 36 -26.60 -10.00 -2.62
CA LEU A 36 -26.06 -9.20 -1.52
C LEU A 36 -24.58 -9.51 -1.26
N TYR A 37 -24.23 -10.81 -1.19
CA TYR A 37 -22.84 -11.24 -1.03
C TYR A 37 -21.95 -10.72 -2.17
N LYS A 38 -22.44 -10.78 -3.41
CA LYS A 38 -21.71 -10.28 -4.58
C LYS A 38 -21.53 -8.76 -4.54
N LEU A 39 -22.56 -8.00 -4.19
CA LEU A 39 -22.48 -6.54 -4.05
C LEU A 39 -21.48 -6.12 -2.96
N VAL A 40 -21.48 -6.80 -1.81
CA VAL A 40 -20.53 -6.54 -0.72
C VAL A 40 -19.09 -6.91 -1.15
N GLN A 41 -18.91 -8.01 -1.88
CA GLN A 41 -17.59 -8.43 -2.37
C GLN A 41 -17.02 -7.44 -3.41
N ASP A 42 -17.85 -6.97 -4.33
CA ASP A 42 -17.49 -5.95 -5.35
C ASP A 42 -17.18 -4.58 -4.71
N HIS A 43 -17.54 -4.37 -3.43
CA HIS A 43 -17.23 -3.18 -2.64
C HIS A 43 -15.98 -3.30 -1.76
N SER A 44 -15.67 -4.49 -1.24
CA SER A 44 -14.49 -4.71 -0.38
C SER A 44 -13.16 -4.72 -1.13
N TYR A 45 -13.17 -4.80 -2.46
CA TYR A 45 -11.98 -4.61 -3.31
C TYR A 45 -12.04 -3.23 -3.99
N PRO A 46 -11.46 -2.17 -3.39
CA PRO A 46 -11.29 -0.91 -4.09
C PRO A 46 -10.34 -1.15 -5.27
N SER A 47 -10.85 -0.99 -6.50
CA SER A 47 -9.99 -0.93 -7.67
C SER A 47 -9.00 0.22 -7.46
N LYS A 48 -7.71 -0.11 -7.35
CA LYS A 48 -6.62 0.86 -7.21
C LYS A 48 -6.72 1.86 -8.38
N GLY A 49 -7.24 3.06 -8.14
CA GLY A 49 -7.20 4.11 -9.15
C GLY A 49 -8.21 5.26 -9.04
N ALA A 50 -9.26 5.18 -8.23
CA ALA A 50 -10.27 6.24 -8.21
C ALA A 50 -10.61 6.71 -6.79
N ALA A 51 -9.65 7.38 -6.16
CA ALA A 51 -9.94 8.17 -4.96
C ALA A 51 -10.61 9.49 -5.40
N ALA A 52 -11.76 9.79 -4.78
CA ALA A 52 -12.41 11.11 -4.70
C ALA A 52 -13.47 11.54 -5.73
N ALA A 53 -14.11 10.65 -6.51
CA ALA A 53 -15.13 11.09 -7.48
C ALA A 53 -16.53 10.49 -7.34
N ASP A 54 -16.86 9.66 -6.35
CA ASP A 54 -18.10 8.87 -6.48
C ASP A 54 -18.88 8.57 -5.20
N ASP A 55 -19.17 9.63 -4.43
CA ASP A 55 -20.15 9.56 -3.33
C ASP A 55 -21.55 9.16 -3.85
N SER A 56 -21.93 9.59 -5.06
CA SER A 56 -23.19 9.22 -5.70
C SER A 56 -23.32 7.72 -5.97
N ARG A 57 -22.26 7.07 -6.48
CA ARG A 57 -22.28 5.62 -6.74
C ARG A 57 -22.18 4.82 -5.44
N TRP A 58 -21.47 5.32 -4.44
CA TRP A 58 -21.52 4.74 -3.10
C TRP A 58 -22.94 4.78 -2.54
N GLN A 59 -23.60 5.95 -2.57
CA GLN A 59 -24.97 6.13 -2.09
C GLN A 59 -25.98 5.24 -2.85
N HIS A 60 -25.90 5.17 -4.18
CA HIS A 60 -26.78 4.32 -4.98
C HIS A 60 -26.60 2.83 -4.69
N ARG A 61 -25.38 2.39 -4.41
CA ARG A 61 -25.12 0.98 -4.11
C ARG A 61 -25.50 0.61 -2.67
N VAL A 62 -25.28 1.51 -1.70
CA VAL A 62 -25.78 1.34 -0.33
C VAL A 62 -27.31 1.29 -0.32
N ALA A 63 -27.98 2.14 -1.11
CA ALA A 63 -29.43 2.08 -1.27
C ALA A 63 -29.90 0.74 -1.87
N GLY A 64 -29.18 0.18 -2.84
CA GLY A 64 -29.45 -1.15 -3.39
C GLY A 64 -29.28 -2.28 -2.36
N ILE A 65 -28.25 -2.21 -1.52
CA ILE A 65 -28.02 -3.16 -0.43
C ILE A 65 -29.15 -3.10 0.61
N LEU A 66 -29.56 -1.90 1.03
CA LEU A 66 -30.66 -1.71 1.99
C LEU A 66 -31.98 -2.26 1.44
N THR A 67 -32.28 -2.01 0.16
CA THR A 67 -33.49 -2.51 -0.49
C THR A 67 -33.52 -4.05 -0.54
N LEU A 68 -32.38 -4.69 -0.84
CA LEU A 68 -32.27 -6.15 -0.83
C LEU A 68 -32.42 -6.74 0.57
N LEU A 69 -31.88 -6.09 1.59
CA LEU A 69 -32.05 -6.50 2.98
C LEU A 69 -33.51 -6.40 3.44
N ASP A 70 -34.22 -5.34 3.04
CA ASP A 70 -35.65 -5.19 3.35
C ASP A 70 -36.52 -6.23 2.61
N ASP A 71 -36.18 -6.58 1.36
CA ASP A 71 -36.87 -7.65 0.62
C ASP A 71 -36.59 -9.04 1.23
N ILE A 72 -35.35 -9.32 1.65
CA ILE A 72 -35.01 -10.55 2.40
C ILE A 72 -35.79 -10.60 3.72
N LYS A 73 -35.79 -9.50 4.49
CA LYS A 73 -36.45 -9.42 5.80
C LYS A 73 -37.95 -9.63 5.68
N SER A 74 -38.61 -8.98 4.72
CA SER A 74 -40.04 -9.10 4.49
C SER A 74 -40.44 -10.51 4.05
N ARG A 75 -39.69 -11.14 3.14
CA ARG A 75 -39.96 -12.53 2.69
C ARG A 75 -39.71 -13.56 3.78
N VAL A 76 -38.65 -13.43 4.56
CA VAL A 76 -38.39 -14.29 5.73
C VAL A 76 -39.49 -14.14 6.78
N HIS A 77 -39.95 -12.92 7.04
CA HIS A 77 -41.04 -12.67 7.97
C HIS A 77 -42.37 -13.27 7.49
N GLN A 78 -42.70 -13.14 6.21
CA GLN A 78 -43.87 -13.78 5.59
C GLN A 78 -43.77 -15.31 5.62
N SER A 79 -42.58 -15.88 5.41
CA SER A 79 -42.32 -17.32 5.51
C SER A 79 -42.57 -17.85 6.92
N ASN A 80 -42.20 -17.08 7.95
CA ASN A 80 -42.40 -17.44 9.35
C ASN A 80 -43.86 -17.31 9.80
N LEU A 81 -44.64 -16.42 9.19
CA LEU A 81 -46.08 -16.26 9.43
C LEU A 81 -46.93 -17.33 8.71
N ALA A 82 -46.42 -17.89 7.61
CA ALA A 82 -47.07 -18.97 6.86
C ALA A 82 -46.87 -20.38 7.48
N ALA A 83 -46.04 -20.50 8.53
CA ALA A 83 -45.98 -21.73 9.32
C ALA A 83 -47.26 -21.86 10.16
N PRO A 84 -48.04 -22.96 10.05
CA PRO A 84 -49.24 -23.13 10.86
C PRO A 84 -48.82 -23.23 12.32
N THR A 85 -49.13 -22.19 13.09
CA THR A 85 -49.09 -22.18 14.54
C THR A 85 -50.26 -23.05 15.03
N THR A 86 -50.04 -24.36 15.13
CA THR A 86 -50.93 -25.24 15.91
C THR A 86 -50.65 -25.02 17.40
N THR A 87 -51.07 -23.86 17.90
CA THR A 87 -51.31 -23.61 19.32
C THR A 87 -52.74 -23.13 19.45
N THR A 88 -53.66 -24.09 19.49
CA THR A 88 -54.98 -23.89 20.08
C THR A 88 -55.19 -24.99 21.09
N THR A 89 -55.13 -24.58 22.34
CA THR A 89 -55.54 -25.29 23.54
C THR A 89 -56.94 -25.85 23.34
N ALA A 90 -57.05 -27.14 23.04
CA ALA A 90 -58.29 -27.89 23.15
C ALA A 90 -58.33 -28.56 24.54
N PRO A 91 -59.44 -28.48 25.29
CA PRO A 91 -59.59 -29.20 26.55
C PRO A 91 -59.65 -30.71 26.28
N PRO A 92 -59.30 -31.57 27.25
CA PRO A 92 -59.27 -33.01 27.03
C PRO A 92 -60.69 -33.51 26.68
N PRO A 93 -60.85 -34.45 25.74
CA PRO A 93 -62.14 -35.09 25.58
C PRO A 93 -62.45 -35.88 26.85
N SER A 94 -63.47 -35.41 27.56
CA SER A 94 -64.18 -36.14 28.60
C SER A 94 -64.53 -37.53 28.08
N SER A 95 -64.09 -38.55 28.82
CA SER A 95 -64.47 -39.94 28.62
C SER A 95 -65.99 -40.08 28.71
N ALA A 96 -66.65 -40.17 27.56
CA ALA A 96 -68.04 -40.59 27.48
C ALA A 96 -68.17 -41.60 26.34
N GLY A 97 -68.42 -42.86 26.71
CA GLY A 97 -69.02 -43.85 25.82
C GLY A 97 -68.08 -44.59 24.87
N ALA A 98 -66.97 -45.16 25.36
CA ALA A 98 -66.44 -46.35 24.70
C ALA A 98 -67.29 -47.54 25.14
N THR A 99 -68.26 -47.91 24.31
CA THR A 99 -68.98 -49.17 24.40
C THR A 99 -67.95 -50.29 24.43
N LEU A 100 -67.73 -50.85 25.62
CA LEU A 100 -66.96 -52.07 25.82
C LEU A 100 -67.68 -53.21 25.10
N THR A 101 -67.28 -53.48 23.86
CA THR A 101 -67.37 -54.83 23.34
C THR A 101 -66.32 -55.64 24.09
N TYR A 102 -66.73 -56.19 25.23
CA TYR A 102 -66.01 -57.25 25.93
C TYR A 102 -65.96 -58.48 25.01
N ALA A 103 -65.06 -58.46 24.04
CA ALA A 103 -64.49 -59.68 23.51
C ALA A 103 -63.55 -60.18 24.60
N ALA A 104 -64.08 -60.97 25.53
CA ALA A 104 -63.31 -61.73 26.49
C ALA A 104 -62.46 -62.77 25.74
N THR A 105 -61.39 -62.33 25.09
CA THR A 105 -60.22 -63.18 24.96
C THR A 105 -59.58 -63.14 26.34
N ALA A 106 -59.78 -64.21 27.12
CA ALA A 106 -59.00 -64.45 28.32
C ALA A 106 -57.53 -64.49 27.91
N ALA A 107 -56.88 -63.32 27.93
CA ALA A 107 -55.43 -63.25 27.83
C ALA A 107 -54.90 -64.09 28.98
N ASP A 108 -54.00 -65.01 28.67
CA ASP A 108 -53.37 -65.83 29.69
C ASP A 108 -52.78 -64.86 30.75
N PRO A 109 -53.12 -65.00 32.04
CA PRO A 109 -52.57 -64.14 33.09
C PRO A 109 -51.03 -64.08 33.06
N ALA A 110 -50.37 -65.09 32.50
CA ALA A 110 -48.93 -65.08 32.25
C ALA A 110 -48.49 -64.05 31.18
N GLU A 111 -49.23 -63.94 30.05
CA GLU A 111 -48.94 -63.00 28.97
C GLU A 111 -49.19 -61.55 29.42
N GLU A 112 -50.28 -61.30 30.15
CA GLU A 112 -50.59 -59.98 30.70
C GLU A 112 -49.52 -59.55 31.72
N ALA A 113 -49.10 -60.45 32.61
CA ALA A 113 -48.01 -60.19 33.54
C ALA A 113 -46.68 -59.91 32.81
N GLN A 114 -46.42 -60.54 31.66
CA GLN A 114 -45.24 -60.24 30.85
C GLN A 114 -45.37 -58.89 30.12
N ARG A 115 -46.56 -58.53 29.62
CA ARG A 115 -46.84 -57.23 29.02
C ARG A 115 -46.61 -56.09 30.01
N LEU A 116 -47.19 -56.20 31.21
CA LEU A 116 -47.01 -55.21 32.29
C LEU A 116 -45.54 -55.06 32.71
N ARG A 117 -44.76 -56.16 32.75
CA ARG A 117 -43.32 -56.07 33.00
C ARG A 117 -42.58 -55.31 31.90
N ARG A 118 -42.94 -55.51 30.62
CA ARG A 118 -42.35 -54.75 29.49
C ARG A 118 -42.74 -53.28 29.57
N GLU A 119 -44.00 -52.97 29.86
CA GLU A 119 -44.49 -51.59 30.03
C GLU A 119 -43.80 -50.89 31.21
N LEU A 120 -43.63 -51.58 32.35
CA LEU A 120 -42.87 -51.06 33.50
C LEU A 120 -41.40 -50.80 33.13
N ALA A 121 -40.75 -51.71 32.41
CA ALA A 121 -39.39 -51.50 31.95
C ALA A 121 -39.28 -50.31 30.99
N ALA A 122 -40.24 -50.17 30.06
CA ALA A 122 -40.31 -49.06 29.12
C ALA A 122 -40.54 -47.71 29.83
N THR A 123 -41.46 -47.64 30.79
CA THR A 123 -41.71 -46.42 31.58
C THR A 123 -40.51 -46.03 32.43
N MET A 124 -39.82 -47.00 33.04
CA MET A 124 -38.56 -46.74 33.77
C MET A 124 -37.44 -46.25 32.84
N ALA A 125 -37.33 -46.80 31.63
CA ALA A 125 -36.37 -46.32 30.63
C ALA A 125 -36.69 -44.90 30.16
N ALA A 126 -37.97 -44.60 29.90
CA ALA A 126 -38.43 -43.26 29.54
C ALA A 126 -38.13 -42.25 30.65
N ARG A 127 -38.40 -42.59 31.91
CA ARG A 127 -38.07 -41.75 33.08
C ARG A 127 -36.58 -41.45 33.15
N LYS A 128 -35.72 -42.48 33.06
CA LYS A 128 -34.25 -42.28 33.05
C LYS A 128 -33.77 -41.42 31.88
N SER A 129 -34.43 -41.53 30.72
CA SER A 129 -34.12 -40.66 29.57
C SER A 129 -34.48 -39.21 29.86
N LEU A 130 -35.62 -38.97 30.49
CA LEU A 130 -36.10 -37.65 30.87
C LEU A 130 -35.19 -37.02 31.94
N GLU A 131 -34.78 -37.78 32.94
CA GLU A 131 -33.79 -37.36 33.95
C GLU A 131 -32.45 -36.95 33.30
N ARG A 132 -31.98 -37.71 32.30
CA ARG A 132 -30.79 -37.33 31.51
C ARG A 132 -30.98 -36.03 30.72
N MET A 133 -32.16 -35.81 30.14
CA MET A 133 -32.46 -34.57 29.41
C MET A 133 -32.53 -33.36 30.33
N PHE A 134 -33.16 -33.46 31.51
CA PHE A 134 -33.20 -32.34 32.46
C PHE A 134 -31.82 -32.00 33.00
N THR A 135 -30.98 -33.02 33.26
CA THR A 135 -29.59 -32.77 33.70
C THR A 135 -28.75 -32.14 32.59
N SER A 136 -28.90 -32.54 31.32
CA SER A 136 -28.19 -31.88 30.22
C SER A 136 -28.69 -30.45 29.98
N LEU A 137 -30.00 -30.22 30.02
CA LEU A 137 -30.61 -28.90 29.85
C LEU A 137 -30.21 -27.94 30.97
N GLY A 138 -30.10 -28.43 32.22
CA GLY A 138 -29.57 -27.64 33.34
C GLY A 138 -28.15 -27.15 33.09
N LYS A 139 -27.26 -28.02 32.61
CA LYS A 139 -25.88 -27.66 32.25
C LYS A 139 -25.81 -26.66 31.09
N GLU A 140 -26.65 -26.84 30.07
CA GLU A 140 -26.75 -25.90 28.95
C GLU A 140 -27.22 -24.52 29.41
N LYS A 141 -28.23 -24.46 30.30
CA LYS A 141 -28.69 -23.21 30.91
C LYS A 141 -27.57 -22.51 31.69
N GLU A 142 -26.79 -23.26 32.48
CA GLU A 142 -25.64 -22.72 33.21
C GLU A 142 -24.55 -22.18 32.26
N MET A 143 -24.24 -22.90 31.19
CA MET A 143 -23.29 -22.46 30.17
C MET A 143 -23.76 -21.17 29.48
N ILE A 144 -25.04 -21.09 29.09
CA ILE A 144 -25.62 -19.88 28.49
C ILE A 144 -25.57 -18.71 29.46
N ALA A 145 -25.91 -18.92 30.74
CA ALA A 145 -25.83 -17.87 31.75
C ALA A 145 -24.40 -17.35 31.95
N ALA A 146 -23.41 -18.26 31.97
CA ALA A 146 -22.00 -17.88 32.05
C ALA A 146 -21.52 -17.11 30.81
N GLU A 147 -21.95 -17.51 29.61
CA GLU A 147 -21.63 -16.80 28.37
C GLU A 147 -22.26 -15.40 28.34
N LEU A 148 -23.53 -15.28 28.76
CA LEU A 148 -24.21 -13.99 28.88
C LEU A 148 -23.50 -13.07 29.86
N ALA A 149 -23.09 -13.58 31.04
CA ALA A 149 -22.34 -12.79 32.01
C ALA A 149 -21.00 -12.30 31.44
N ARG A 150 -20.29 -13.15 30.69
CA ARG A 150 -19.06 -12.75 30.00
C ARG A 150 -19.32 -11.66 28.96
N LYS A 151 -20.38 -11.80 28.16
CA LYS A 151 -20.74 -10.81 27.12
C LYS A 151 -21.17 -9.48 27.71
N VAL A 152 -21.85 -9.47 28.85
CA VAL A 152 -22.16 -8.23 29.59
C VAL A 152 -20.87 -7.54 30.01
N GLN A 153 -19.92 -8.26 30.62
CA GLN A 153 -18.64 -7.67 31.00
C GLN A 153 -17.86 -7.12 29.79
N GLU A 154 -17.80 -7.87 28.69
CA GLU A 154 -17.14 -7.40 27.46
C GLU A 154 -17.78 -6.11 26.90
N LEU A 155 -19.11 -5.97 27.04
CA LEU A 155 -19.81 -4.75 26.64
C LEU A 155 -19.49 -3.59 27.59
N ASP A 156 -19.51 -3.83 28.90
CA ASP A 156 -19.18 -2.81 29.91
C ASP A 156 -17.75 -2.26 29.70
N ASP A 157 -16.77 -3.16 29.48
CA ASP A 157 -15.38 -2.77 29.19
C ASP A 157 -15.27 -1.94 27.91
N ALA A 158 -16.04 -2.29 26.87
CA ALA A 158 -16.06 -1.55 25.61
C ALA A 158 -16.74 -0.18 25.77
N GLU A 159 -17.80 -0.09 26.57
CA GLU A 159 -18.47 1.18 26.90
C GLU A 159 -17.55 2.12 27.67
N GLU A 160 -16.77 1.63 28.63
CA GLU A 160 -15.76 2.40 29.34
C GLU A 160 -14.70 2.94 28.36
N ALA A 161 -14.16 2.10 27.48
CA ALA A 161 -13.18 2.52 26.47
C ALA A 161 -13.74 3.59 25.52
N VAL A 162 -15.02 3.48 25.11
CA VAL A 162 -15.70 4.51 24.32
C VAL A 162 -15.88 5.80 25.11
N GLY A 163 -16.21 5.72 26.40
CA GLY A 163 -16.28 6.86 27.30
C GLY A 163 -14.95 7.62 27.38
N ASP A 164 -13.85 6.90 27.57
CA ASP A 164 -12.50 7.45 27.60
C ASP A 164 -12.14 8.17 26.31
N LEU A 165 -12.38 7.53 25.15
CA LEU A 165 -12.13 8.13 23.84
C LEU A 165 -12.99 9.39 23.60
N ARG A 166 -14.25 9.39 24.04
CA ARG A 166 -15.10 10.59 23.98
C ARG A 166 -14.51 11.73 24.82
N SER A 167 -14.07 11.44 26.04
CA SER A 167 -13.44 12.45 26.92
C SER A 167 -12.13 13.01 26.33
N GLN A 168 -11.35 12.18 25.63
CA GLN A 168 -10.13 12.60 24.95
C GLN A 168 -10.43 13.49 23.75
N ASN A 169 -11.41 13.08 22.93
CA ASN A 169 -11.86 13.86 21.78
C ASN A 169 -12.43 15.22 22.19
N GLU A 170 -13.19 15.30 23.28
CA GLU A 170 -13.71 16.57 23.81
C GLU A 170 -12.56 17.49 24.25
N ARG A 171 -11.58 16.97 25.00
CA ARG A 171 -10.38 17.72 25.39
C ARG A 171 -9.58 18.22 24.18
N LEU A 172 -9.41 17.39 23.15
CA LEU A 172 -8.73 17.77 21.92
C LEU A 172 -9.52 18.84 21.16
N LEU A 173 -10.84 18.69 21.08
CA LEU A 173 -11.71 19.66 20.45
C LEU A 173 -11.61 21.03 21.13
N ASP A 174 -11.59 21.06 22.46
CA ASP A 174 -11.42 22.31 23.21
C ASP A 174 -10.05 22.94 22.99
N LYS A 175 -8.97 22.15 22.94
CA LYS A 175 -7.64 22.65 22.54
C LYS A 175 -7.67 23.25 21.14
N VAL A 176 -8.32 22.59 20.17
CA VAL A 176 -8.44 23.11 18.81
C VAL A 176 -9.22 24.43 18.79
N LYS A 177 -10.34 24.53 19.54
CA LYS A 177 -11.09 25.79 19.66
C LYS A 177 -10.22 26.91 20.24
N VAL A 178 -9.42 26.61 21.28
CA VAL A 178 -8.47 27.57 21.87
C VAL A 178 -7.44 28.01 20.83
N CYS A 179 -6.79 27.09 20.14
CA CYS A 179 -5.84 27.44 19.07
C CYS A 179 -6.48 28.30 17.98
N VAL A 180 -7.68 27.94 17.53
CA VAL A 180 -8.41 28.73 16.52
C VAL A 180 -8.73 30.14 17.03
N ALA A 181 -9.13 30.26 18.30
CA ALA A 181 -9.40 31.55 18.93
C ALA A 181 -8.12 32.39 19.07
N GLU A 182 -7.00 31.79 19.46
CA GLU A 182 -5.68 32.43 19.54
C GLU A 182 -5.25 32.93 18.16
N HIS A 183 -5.30 32.09 17.12
CA HIS A 183 -4.97 32.50 15.75
C HIS A 183 -5.88 33.62 15.25
N LYS A 184 -7.17 33.59 15.57
CA LYS A 184 -8.11 34.66 15.21
C LYS A 184 -7.85 35.96 16.00
N ALA A 185 -7.42 35.85 17.27
CA ALA A 185 -7.04 37.00 18.08
C ALA A 185 -5.74 37.64 17.60
N VAL A 186 -4.73 36.83 17.25
CA VAL A 186 -3.47 37.27 16.63
C VAL A 186 -3.74 37.93 15.28
N ALA A 187 -4.58 37.33 14.43
CA ALA A 187 -4.96 37.93 13.15
C ALA A 187 -5.70 39.28 13.29
N LYS A 188 -6.41 39.50 14.41
CA LYS A 188 -7.10 40.76 14.69
C LYS A 188 -6.22 41.81 15.37
N SER A 189 -5.29 41.40 16.23
CA SER A 189 -4.35 42.31 16.91
C SER A 189 -3.21 42.72 15.99
N VAL A 190 -2.84 41.86 15.04
CA VAL A 190 -1.88 42.13 13.99
C VAL A 190 -2.62 42.30 12.67
N GLY A 191 -3.25 43.46 12.47
CA GLY A 191 -3.86 43.89 11.21
C GLY A 191 -2.86 44.02 10.03
N GLY A 192 -1.77 43.27 10.03
CA GLY A 192 -0.74 43.20 8.99
C GLY A 192 -0.01 41.86 8.93
N ASP A 193 -0.46 40.80 9.64
CA ASP A 193 0.27 39.52 9.69
C ASP A 193 0.18 38.73 8.38
N ALA A 194 -0.91 38.86 7.63
CA ALA A 194 -0.98 38.31 6.27
C ALA A 194 0.08 38.95 5.35
N GLN A 195 0.23 40.27 5.42
CA GLN A 195 1.22 41.01 4.62
C GLN A 195 2.66 40.80 5.11
N ARG A 196 2.88 40.64 6.43
CA ARG A 196 4.20 40.26 6.99
C ARG A 196 4.57 38.83 6.62
N HIS A 197 3.62 37.89 6.66
CA HIS A 197 3.85 36.52 6.24
C HIS A 197 4.15 36.44 4.74
N GLU A 198 3.39 37.18 3.92
CA GLU A 198 3.61 37.25 2.46
C GLU A 198 4.96 37.88 2.11
N THR A 199 5.33 39.01 2.73
CA THR A 199 6.66 39.62 2.53
C THR A 199 7.82 38.75 3.05
N LEU A 200 7.61 37.97 4.12
CA LEU A 200 8.60 37.00 4.59
C LEU A 200 8.75 35.83 3.62
N LEU A 201 7.64 35.36 3.04
CA LEU A 201 7.63 34.29 2.05
C LEU A 201 8.32 34.74 0.75
N GLU A 202 8.00 35.94 0.24
CA GLU A 202 8.69 36.56 -0.90
C GLU A 202 10.19 36.75 -0.66
N ARG A 203 10.58 37.18 0.55
CA ARG A 203 11.99 37.31 0.91
C ARG A 203 12.67 35.94 0.95
N ASN A 204 12.00 34.92 1.49
CA ASN A 204 12.56 33.58 1.58
C ASN A 204 12.75 32.96 0.19
N THR A 205 11.77 33.10 -0.71
CA THR A 205 11.88 32.64 -2.09
C THR A 205 13.01 33.37 -2.83
N ALA A 206 13.10 34.69 -2.72
CA ALA A 206 14.18 35.47 -3.33
C ALA A 206 15.57 35.05 -2.84
N LEU A 207 15.72 34.79 -1.53
CA LEU A 207 16.98 34.31 -0.95
C LEU A 207 17.33 32.89 -1.42
N SER A 208 16.35 31.98 -1.50
CA SER A 208 16.54 30.62 -2.01
C SER A 208 16.95 30.62 -3.49
N GLU A 209 16.34 31.48 -4.31
CA GLU A 209 16.75 31.66 -5.70
C GLU A 209 18.17 32.24 -5.81
N GLN A 210 18.51 33.24 -4.99
CA GLN A 210 19.84 33.81 -4.97
C GLN A 210 20.90 32.75 -4.59
N LEU A 211 20.60 31.91 -3.59
CA LEU A 211 21.46 30.80 -3.19
C LEU A 211 21.63 29.77 -4.32
N LEU A 212 20.55 29.45 -5.04
CA LEU A 212 20.62 28.53 -6.16
C LEU A 212 21.51 29.09 -7.29
N ARG A 213 21.32 30.37 -7.63
CA ARG A 213 22.15 31.08 -8.63
C ARG A 213 23.62 31.11 -8.23
N THR A 214 23.95 31.36 -6.96
CA THR A 214 25.35 31.37 -6.49
C THR A 214 25.96 29.96 -6.50
N LEU A 215 25.20 28.93 -6.12
CA LEU A 215 25.64 27.54 -6.24
C LEU A 215 25.89 27.12 -7.69
N ASP A 216 25.01 27.51 -8.61
CA ASP A 216 25.19 27.20 -10.04
C ASP A 216 26.38 27.96 -10.63
N SER A 217 26.58 29.21 -10.23
CA SER A 217 27.76 30.00 -10.61
C SER A 217 29.06 29.37 -10.08
N TYR A 218 29.06 28.90 -8.84
CA TYR A 218 30.20 28.18 -8.25
C TYR A 218 30.48 26.86 -8.97
N ARG A 219 29.45 26.06 -9.29
CA ARG A 219 29.59 24.84 -10.08
C ARG A 219 30.15 25.11 -11.47
N ALA A 220 29.71 26.19 -12.12
CA ALA A 220 30.22 26.60 -13.42
C ALA A 220 31.70 27.04 -13.34
N MET A 221 32.06 27.83 -12.34
CA MET A 221 33.44 28.23 -12.08
C MET A 221 34.33 27.01 -11.80
N LYS A 222 33.87 26.06 -10.98
CA LYS A 222 34.59 24.81 -10.70
C LYS A 222 34.85 24.00 -11.97
N ARG A 223 33.88 23.94 -12.90
CA ARG A 223 34.08 23.30 -14.22
C ARG A 223 35.14 24.01 -15.05
N LYS A 224 35.05 25.35 -15.17
CA LYS A 224 36.05 26.15 -15.89
C LYS A 224 37.46 26.01 -15.32
N LEU A 225 37.58 26.00 -13.99
CA LEU A 225 38.86 25.78 -13.32
C LEU A 225 39.45 24.41 -13.68
N LYS A 226 38.62 23.36 -13.70
CA LYS A 226 39.04 22.02 -14.10
C LYS A 226 39.49 21.99 -15.56
N GLU A 227 38.72 22.61 -16.46
CA GLU A 227 39.08 22.72 -17.88
C GLU A 227 40.42 23.44 -18.07
N ALA A 228 40.64 24.55 -17.38
CA ALA A 228 41.91 25.29 -17.41
C ALA A 228 43.07 24.45 -16.84
N GLN A 229 42.86 23.69 -15.77
CA GLN A 229 43.88 22.77 -15.22
C GLN A 229 44.23 21.64 -16.20
N GLU A 230 43.23 21.05 -16.86
CA GLU A 230 43.44 20.02 -17.87
C GLU A 230 44.19 20.60 -19.09
N GLU A 231 43.84 21.80 -19.54
CA GLU A 231 44.53 22.50 -20.64
C GLU A 231 45.98 22.85 -20.27
N ASN A 232 46.22 23.41 -19.08
CA ASN A 232 47.56 23.72 -18.61
C ASN A 232 48.42 22.44 -18.56
N THR A 233 47.87 21.34 -18.07
CA THR A 233 48.54 20.03 -18.07
C THR A 233 48.91 19.60 -19.49
N ARG A 234 48.00 19.74 -20.46
CA ARG A 234 48.30 19.46 -21.89
C ARG A 234 49.39 20.38 -22.45
N MET A 235 49.38 21.66 -22.11
CA MET A 235 50.41 22.61 -22.54
C MET A 235 51.78 22.26 -21.96
N VAL A 236 51.85 21.90 -20.67
CA VAL A 236 53.09 21.46 -20.02
C VAL A 236 53.65 20.21 -20.72
N TYR A 237 52.82 19.23 -21.07
CA TYR A 237 53.27 18.07 -21.84
C TYR A 237 53.83 18.45 -23.22
N ARG A 238 53.13 19.31 -23.97
CA ARG A 238 53.61 19.79 -25.28
C ARG A 238 54.92 20.58 -25.15
N ALA A 239 55.02 21.45 -24.15
CA ALA A 239 56.23 22.22 -23.89
C ALA A 239 57.42 21.32 -23.52
N ALA A 240 57.18 20.23 -22.77
CA ALA A 240 58.20 19.25 -22.44
C ALA A 240 58.68 18.46 -23.68
N GLU A 241 57.77 18.08 -24.58
CA GLU A 241 58.09 17.41 -25.83
C GLU A 241 58.96 18.30 -26.74
N ILE A 242 58.53 19.55 -26.96
CA ILE A 242 59.29 20.54 -27.74
C ILE A 242 60.65 20.78 -27.06
N GLY A 243 60.68 20.93 -25.73
CA GLY A 243 61.91 21.11 -24.97
C GLY A 243 62.88 19.93 -25.11
N GLY A 244 62.37 18.70 -25.16
CA GLY A 244 63.15 17.49 -25.42
C GLY A 244 63.75 17.49 -26.84
N GLY A 245 62.94 17.84 -27.84
CA GLY A 245 63.39 17.97 -29.23
C GLY A 245 64.49 19.04 -29.40
N VAL A 246 64.31 20.21 -28.80
CA VAL A 246 65.32 21.29 -28.80
C VAL A 246 66.61 20.83 -28.13
N LYS A 247 66.52 20.16 -26.97
CA LYS A 247 67.69 19.62 -26.26
C LYS A 247 68.43 18.58 -27.11
N ALA A 248 67.72 17.68 -27.78
CA ALA A 248 68.32 16.68 -28.66
C ALA A 248 68.98 17.32 -29.90
N GLY A 249 68.37 18.37 -30.46
CA GLY A 249 68.93 19.15 -31.56
C GLY A 249 70.24 19.84 -31.19
N VAL A 250 70.27 20.54 -30.04
CA VAL A 250 71.50 21.15 -29.48
C VAL A 250 72.60 20.11 -29.29
N GLU A 251 72.27 18.97 -28.70
CA GLU A 251 73.20 17.86 -28.52
C GLU A 251 73.69 17.25 -29.85
N GLY A 252 72.88 17.31 -30.91
CA GLY A 252 73.27 16.95 -32.26
C GLY A 252 74.29 17.93 -32.86
N ILE A 253 74.04 19.24 -32.72
CA ILE A 253 74.95 20.31 -33.15
C ILE A 253 76.30 20.18 -32.45
N ARG A 254 76.29 20.00 -31.12
CA ARG A 254 77.50 19.79 -30.31
C ARG A 254 78.35 18.61 -30.82
N ARG A 255 77.71 17.47 -31.12
CA ARG A 255 78.40 16.28 -31.66
C ARG A 255 78.92 16.49 -33.08
N LEU A 256 78.23 17.26 -33.92
CA LEU A 256 78.70 17.60 -35.27
C LEU A 256 79.95 18.48 -35.20
N ARG A 257 79.93 19.48 -34.32
CA ARG A 257 81.09 20.34 -34.02
C ARG A 257 82.30 19.52 -33.59
N GLU A 258 82.15 18.66 -32.58
CA GLU A 258 83.25 17.79 -32.11
C GLU A 258 83.88 16.97 -33.24
N LYS A 259 83.08 16.48 -34.20
CA LYS A 259 83.60 15.77 -35.38
C LYS A 259 84.35 16.66 -36.36
N ILE A 260 83.89 17.90 -36.52
CA ILE A 260 84.49 18.89 -37.40
C ILE A 260 85.86 19.33 -36.84
N ASP A 261 85.93 19.64 -35.55
CA ASP A 261 87.16 20.04 -34.85
C ASP A 261 88.21 18.92 -34.85
N CYS A 262 87.80 17.65 -34.87
CA CYS A 262 88.73 16.51 -35.00
C CYS A 262 89.23 16.25 -36.43
N ASN A 263 88.61 16.83 -37.47
CA ASN A 263 88.80 16.40 -38.87
C ASN A 263 89.35 17.46 -39.85
N GLY A 264 89.53 18.74 -39.52
CA GLY A 264 90.11 19.68 -40.49
C GLY A 264 90.45 21.11 -40.03
N GLU A 265 91.57 21.63 -40.52
CA GLU A 265 92.06 23.00 -40.39
C GLU A 265 91.80 23.80 -41.70
N SER A 266 90.55 24.22 -41.97
CA SER A 266 90.21 25.07 -43.13
C SER A 266 89.36 26.28 -42.71
N GLU A 267 89.59 27.46 -43.29
CA GLU A 267 88.83 28.69 -42.95
C GLU A 267 87.32 28.56 -43.21
N GLU A 268 86.92 27.79 -44.22
CA GLU A 268 85.50 27.49 -44.50
C GLU A 268 84.86 26.66 -43.38
N ILE A 269 85.65 25.80 -42.72
CA ILE A 269 85.23 25.00 -41.58
C ILE A 269 85.01 25.90 -40.34
N VAL A 270 85.86 26.91 -40.14
CA VAL A 270 85.72 27.88 -39.04
C VAL A 270 84.40 28.66 -39.17
N GLY A 271 84.04 29.10 -40.38
CA GLY A 271 82.77 29.78 -40.63
C GLY A 271 81.53 28.92 -40.31
N ILE A 272 81.56 27.63 -40.64
CA ILE A 272 80.48 26.69 -40.31
C ILE A 272 80.35 26.50 -38.80
N THR A 273 81.46 26.41 -38.07
CA THR A 273 81.48 26.27 -36.60
C THR A 273 80.85 27.48 -35.89
N GLU A 274 81.13 28.69 -36.36
CA GLU A 274 80.52 29.92 -35.84
C GLU A 274 79.01 29.99 -36.10
N GLU A 275 78.53 29.52 -37.25
CA GLU A 275 77.10 29.44 -37.53
C GLU A 275 76.39 28.42 -36.63
N LEU A 276 77.05 27.29 -36.35
CA LEU A 276 76.55 26.30 -35.39
C LEU A 276 76.46 26.86 -33.96
N ASP A 277 77.38 27.72 -33.53
CA ASP A 277 77.30 28.42 -32.23
C ASP A 277 76.12 29.37 -32.12
N LYS A 278 75.83 30.10 -33.20
CA LYS A 278 74.66 30.97 -33.28
C LYS A 278 73.38 30.15 -33.19
N LEU A 279 73.31 29.02 -33.91
CA LEU A 279 72.16 28.10 -33.88
C LEU A 279 71.95 27.47 -32.50
N GLU A 280 73.01 26.98 -31.86
CA GLU A 280 72.97 26.41 -30.52
C GLU A 280 72.50 27.43 -29.47
N SER A 281 73.05 28.65 -29.52
CA SER A 281 72.68 29.75 -28.61
C SER A 281 71.21 30.16 -28.76
N LEU A 282 70.71 30.21 -30.01
CA LEU A 282 69.31 30.49 -30.29
C LEU A 282 68.39 29.42 -29.70
N LEU A 283 68.70 28.14 -29.94
CA LEU A 283 67.92 27.00 -29.45
C LEU A 283 67.92 26.88 -27.92
N LEU A 284 69.08 27.10 -27.27
CA LEU A 284 69.17 27.19 -25.81
C LEU A 284 68.38 28.38 -25.25
N GLY A 285 68.35 29.50 -25.98
CA GLY A 285 67.50 30.65 -25.67
C GLY A 285 66.01 30.31 -25.68
N TYR A 286 65.55 29.58 -26.71
CA TYR A 286 64.16 29.10 -26.79
C TYR A 286 63.84 28.13 -25.65
N GLY A 287 64.72 27.17 -25.35
CA GLY A 287 64.52 26.21 -24.25
C GLY A 287 64.48 26.85 -22.85
N ARG A 288 65.12 28.01 -22.65
CA ARG A 288 65.03 28.77 -21.38
C ARG A 288 63.73 29.58 -21.28
N ARG A 289 63.30 30.23 -22.37
CA ARG A 289 62.05 31.01 -22.43
C ARG A 289 60.80 30.13 -22.23
N SER A 290 60.79 28.91 -22.77
CA SER A 290 59.69 27.97 -22.58
C SER A 290 59.57 27.44 -21.14
N ARG A 291 60.65 27.47 -20.34
CA ARG A 291 60.66 27.05 -18.93
C ARG A 291 60.28 28.16 -17.95
N SER A 292 60.53 29.43 -18.30
CA SER A 292 60.10 30.57 -17.48
C SER A 292 58.61 30.85 -17.62
N ALA A 293 58.04 30.64 -18.81
CA ALA A 293 56.61 30.86 -19.06
C ALA A 293 55.69 29.94 -18.22
N SER A 294 56.15 28.73 -17.87
CA SER A 294 55.39 27.77 -17.05
C SER A 294 55.49 27.98 -15.54
N ALA A 295 56.40 28.84 -15.06
CA ALA A 295 56.60 29.10 -13.63
C ALA A 295 55.76 30.27 -13.09
N THR A 296 55.37 31.21 -13.95
CA THR A 296 54.68 32.47 -13.55
C THR A 296 53.16 32.36 -13.34
N GLU A 297 52.51 31.24 -13.67
CA GLU A 297 51.05 31.06 -13.46
C GLU A 297 50.70 30.37 -12.13
N ARG A 298 51.65 30.19 -11.21
CA ARG A 298 51.43 29.61 -9.86
C ARG A 298 51.46 30.65 -8.73
N GLU A 299 50.81 31.80 -8.90
CA GLU A 299 50.39 32.62 -7.75
C GLU A 299 48.87 32.77 -7.71
N PRO A 300 48.18 32.16 -6.73
CA PRO A 300 46.81 32.52 -6.42
C PRO A 300 46.83 33.69 -5.43
N THR A 301 46.46 34.88 -5.89
CA THR A 301 45.91 35.93 -5.01
C THR A 301 44.60 35.41 -4.41
N GLY A 302 44.49 35.54 -3.08
CA GLY A 302 43.41 34.97 -2.25
C GLY A 302 42.01 35.52 -2.46
#